data_AF-A0A2A5T574-F1
#
_entry.id   AF-A0A2A5T574-F1
#
_cell.length_a   1.000
_cell.length_b   1.000
_cell.length_c   1.000
_cell.angle_alpha   90.00
_cell.angle_beta   90.00
_cell.angle_gamma   90.00
#
_symmetry.space_group_name_H-M   'P 1'
#
loop_
_entity.id
_entity.type
_entity.pdbx_description
1 polymer ?
#
loop_
_entity_poly.entity_id
_entity_poly.type
_entity_poly.pdbx_seq_one_letter_code
_entity_poly.pdbx_strand_id
1 'polypeptide(L)'
;MTIVIAFHQSRYRDFNTYYIYFVCRYLTNEFSELVSYRRMFKRMQSVLVPLFSYLTLHQARPTGIAFVDSSKLQVCHNLRILRHQFSKGTSKRGKGMIGWFYGFKLHLIINNQSGIISDKVTTDNVDDRKPVSEMANKLFRCLYGNKGYISGLLKG
;
A
#
# COMPACT_ATOMS: atom_id res chain seq x y z
N MET A 1 -14.59 6.35 0.83
CA MET A 1 -13.38 6.54 -0.03
C MET A 1 -13.21 7.98 -0.48
N THR A 2 -14.27 8.66 -0.91
CA THR A 2 -14.22 10.01 -1.53
C THR A 2 -13.39 11.03 -0.76
N ILE A 3 -13.63 11.21 0.55
CA ILE A 3 -12.86 12.16 1.38
C ILE A 3 -11.35 11.88 1.35
N VAL A 4 -10.95 10.60 1.32
CA VAL A 4 -9.53 10.19 1.29
C VAL A 4 -8.92 10.40 -0.09
N ILE A 5 -9.65 10.12 -1.17
CA ILE A 5 -9.19 10.41 -2.53
C ILE A 5 -9.00 11.92 -2.72
N ALA A 6 -9.99 12.71 -2.30
CA ALA A 6 -9.93 14.16 -2.35
C ALA A 6 -8.77 14.70 -1.52
N PHE A 7 -8.43 14.09 -0.37
CA PHE A 7 -7.23 14.46 0.39
C PHE A 7 -5.96 14.38 -0.46
N HIS A 8 -5.75 13.26 -1.16
CA HIS A 8 -4.57 13.09 -2.02
C HIS A 8 -4.54 14.06 -3.21
N GLN A 9 -5.69 14.56 -3.65
CA GLN A 9 -5.79 15.59 -4.72
C GLN A 9 -5.66 17.02 -4.18
N SER A 10 -6.01 17.24 -2.91
CA SER A 10 -6.12 18.57 -2.28
C SER A 10 -4.79 19.22 -1.88
N ARG A 11 -3.64 18.54 -2.07
CA ARG A 11 -2.29 19.00 -1.71
C ARG A 11 -2.06 19.32 -0.22
N TYR A 12 -3.02 19.01 0.66
CA TYR A 12 -2.82 19.13 2.11
C TYR A 12 -1.72 18.16 2.57
N ARG A 13 -0.86 18.63 3.49
CA ARG A 13 0.28 17.84 3.99
C ARG A 13 -0.14 16.74 4.96
N ASP A 14 -1.16 17.01 5.77
CA ASP A 14 -1.64 16.07 6.78
C ASP A 14 -3.17 15.97 6.76
N PHE A 15 -3.66 14.74 6.97
CA PHE A 15 -5.08 14.42 6.90
C PHE A 15 -5.87 15.10 8.02
N ASN A 16 -5.24 15.40 9.16
CA ASN A 16 -5.93 16.03 10.29
C ASN A 16 -6.36 17.46 9.95
N THR A 17 -5.42 18.27 9.45
CA THR A 17 -5.68 19.63 9.00
C THR A 17 -6.73 19.66 7.89
N TYR A 18 -6.58 18.79 6.89
CA TYR A 18 -7.55 18.62 5.81
C TYR A 18 -8.95 18.28 6.34
N TYR A 19 -9.06 17.29 7.22
CA TYR A 19 -10.36 16.84 7.69
C TYR A 19 -11.05 17.89 8.57
N ILE A 20 -10.34 18.45 9.56
CA ILE A 20 -10.93 19.39 10.52
C ILE A 20 -11.23 20.75 9.88
N TYR A 21 -10.27 21.32 9.15
CA TYR A 21 -10.39 22.71 8.68
C TYR A 21 -10.98 22.85 7.29
N PHE A 22 -10.94 21.80 6.46
CA PHE A 22 -11.53 21.83 5.12
C PHE A 22 -12.84 21.04 5.07
N VAL A 23 -12.80 19.74 5.34
CA VAL A 23 -13.97 18.86 5.19
C VAL A 23 -15.09 19.26 6.17
N CYS A 24 -14.79 19.33 7.47
CA CYS A 24 -15.77 19.69 8.49
C CYS A 24 -16.25 21.14 8.45
N ARG A 25 -15.61 22.01 7.66
CA ARG A 25 -15.97 23.44 7.58
C ARG A 25 -16.70 23.79 6.28
N TYR A 26 -16.28 23.21 5.15
CA TYR A 26 -16.78 23.60 3.83
C TYR A 26 -17.54 22.48 3.12
N LEU A 27 -17.34 21.21 3.48
CA LEU A 27 -17.98 20.07 2.82
C LEU A 27 -19.10 19.43 3.66
N THR A 28 -19.60 20.14 4.67
CA THR A 28 -20.69 19.66 5.54
C THR A 28 -21.99 19.39 4.76
N ASN A 29 -22.24 20.15 3.70
CA ASN A 29 -23.42 19.97 2.86
C ASN A 29 -23.31 18.75 1.94
N GLU A 30 -22.09 18.39 1.53
CA GLU A 30 -21.81 17.20 0.70
C GLU A 30 -21.76 15.91 1.53
N PHE A 31 -21.46 16.03 2.82
CA PHE A 31 -21.35 14.91 3.76
C PHE A 31 -22.18 15.18 5.01
N SER A 32 -23.47 14.82 4.96
CA SER A 32 -24.42 15.05 6.05
C SER A 32 -24.07 14.33 7.36
N GLU A 33 -23.30 13.25 7.32
CA GLU A 33 -22.89 12.45 8.48
C GLU A 33 -21.37 12.45 8.72
N LEU A 34 -20.78 13.64 8.87
CA LEU A 34 -19.37 13.73 9.27
C LEU A 34 -19.20 13.23 10.71
N VAL A 35 -18.29 12.28 10.87
CA VAL A 35 -17.93 11.73 12.19
C VAL A 35 -16.76 12.52 12.78
N SER A 36 -16.51 12.37 14.09
CA SER A 36 -15.31 12.95 14.69
C SER A 36 -14.03 12.43 14.01
N TYR A 37 -12.97 13.24 14.00
CA TYR A 37 -11.68 12.87 13.39
C TYR A 37 -11.20 11.47 13.84
N ARG A 38 -11.32 11.17 15.14
CA ARG A 38 -10.94 9.85 15.68
C ARG A 38 -11.76 8.70 15.09
N ARG A 39 -13.07 8.90 14.86
CA ARG A 39 -13.94 7.91 14.21
C ARG A 39 -13.62 7.82 12.71
N MET A 40 -13.38 8.94 12.04
CA MET A 40 -12.98 8.97 10.63
C MET A 40 -11.67 8.21 10.42
N PHE A 41 -10.67 8.48 11.25
CA PHE A 41 -9.37 7.82 11.19
C PHE A 41 -9.48 6.29 11.37
N LYS A 42 -10.36 5.81 12.26
CA LYS A 42 -10.68 4.38 12.36
C LYS A 42 -11.36 3.86 11.09
N ARG A 43 -12.35 4.59 10.54
CA ARG A 43 -13.04 4.21 9.30
C ARG A 43 -12.10 4.20 8.09
N MET A 44 -11.04 5.01 8.06
CA MET A 44 -10.05 4.97 6.97
C MET A 44 -9.40 3.59 6.81
N GLN A 45 -9.32 2.76 7.86
CA GLN A 45 -8.83 1.38 7.71
C GLN A 45 -9.70 0.54 6.77
N SER A 46 -11.01 0.78 6.76
CA SER A 46 -11.91 0.04 5.87
C SER A 46 -11.76 0.44 4.41
N VAL A 47 -11.05 1.53 4.09
CA VAL A 47 -10.76 1.95 2.70
C VAL A 47 -9.82 0.97 1.99
N LEU A 48 -9.02 0.20 2.72
CA LEU A 48 -8.14 -0.79 2.10
C LEU A 48 -8.93 -1.86 1.33
N VAL A 49 -10.04 -2.34 1.88
CA VAL A 49 -10.87 -3.38 1.24
C VAL A 49 -11.38 -2.96 -0.14
N PRO A 50 -12.10 -1.83 -0.31
CA PRO A 50 -12.54 -1.39 -1.63
C PRO A 50 -11.38 -0.96 -2.53
N LEU A 51 -10.25 -0.49 -1.98
CA LEU A 51 -9.06 -0.20 -2.79
C LEU A 51 -8.47 -1.47 -3.42
N PHE A 52 -8.27 -2.54 -2.63
CA PHE A 52 -7.78 -3.82 -3.14
C PHE A 52 -8.79 -4.50 -4.07
N SER A 53 -10.08 -4.36 -3.79
CA SER A 53 -11.14 -4.82 -4.69
C SER A 53 -11.07 -4.10 -6.04
N TYR A 54 -10.89 -2.77 -6.04
CA TYR A 54 -10.69 -1.98 -7.26
C TYR A 54 -9.44 -2.42 -8.02
N LEU A 55 -8.30 -2.58 -7.33
CA LEU A 55 -7.06 -3.03 -7.96
C LEU A 55 -7.21 -4.42 -8.60
N THR A 56 -7.89 -5.34 -7.91
CA THR A 56 -8.17 -6.70 -8.43
C THR A 56 -9.03 -6.66 -9.69
N LEU A 57 -10.04 -5.78 -9.73
CA LEU A 57 -10.91 -5.61 -10.89
C LEU A 57 -10.16 -5.03 -12.11
N HIS A 58 -9.18 -4.17 -11.86
CA HIS A 58 -8.39 -3.50 -12.90
C HIS A 58 -7.05 -4.17 -13.20
N GLN A 59 -6.90 -5.46 -12.87
CA GLN A 59 -5.69 -6.21 -13.21
C GLN A 59 -5.54 -6.32 -14.74
N ALA A 60 -4.37 -5.95 -15.23
CA ALA A 60 -3.97 -6.08 -16.61
C ALA A 60 -3.63 -7.54 -16.95
N ARG A 61 -3.72 -7.85 -18.25
CA ARG A 61 -3.34 -9.18 -18.74
C ARG A 61 -1.81 -9.32 -18.76
N PRO A 62 -1.27 -10.50 -18.43
CA PRO A 62 0.13 -10.81 -18.64
C PRO A 62 0.47 -10.80 -20.13
N THR A 63 1.59 -10.17 -20.51
CA THR A 63 2.06 -10.05 -21.90
C THR A 63 3.26 -10.96 -22.21
N GLY A 64 3.77 -11.68 -21.21
CA GLY A 64 4.99 -12.49 -21.29
C GLY A 64 6.25 -11.78 -20.79
N ILE A 65 6.18 -10.47 -20.53
CA ILE A 65 7.25 -9.69 -19.90
C ILE A 65 6.63 -8.96 -18.72
N ALA A 66 7.14 -9.24 -17.53
CA ALA A 66 6.68 -8.62 -16.29
C ALA A 66 7.84 -8.13 -15.43
N PHE A 67 7.58 -7.12 -14.60
CA PHE A 67 8.54 -6.54 -13.66
C PHE A 67 7.97 -6.62 -12.25
N VAL A 68 8.76 -7.07 -11.29
CA VAL A 68 8.42 -7.09 -9.86
C VAL A 68 9.29 -6.12 -9.08
N ASP A 69 8.64 -5.32 -8.23
CA ASP A 69 9.33 -4.54 -7.22
C ASP A 69 8.45 -4.34 -5.98
N SER A 70 9.07 -3.92 -4.88
CA SER A 70 8.37 -3.64 -3.63
C SER A 70 8.67 -2.24 -3.14
N SER A 71 7.62 -1.56 -2.69
CA SER A 71 7.69 -0.22 -2.14
C SER A 71 7.33 -0.24 -0.66
N LYS A 72 8.06 0.55 0.13
CA LYS A 72 7.84 0.66 1.58
C LYS A 72 6.59 1.48 1.85
N LEU A 73 5.70 0.95 2.68
CA LEU A 73 4.56 1.65 3.23
C LEU A 73 4.82 1.94 4.72
N GLN A 74 5.55 3.02 4.97
CA GLN A 74 5.87 3.45 6.33
C GLN A 74 4.64 4.03 7.01
N VAL A 75 4.27 3.45 8.16
CA VAL A 75 3.09 3.92 8.93
C VAL A 75 3.45 4.98 9.96
N CYS A 76 4.67 4.93 10.51
CA CYS A 76 5.16 5.95 11.44
C CYS A 76 6.69 6.00 11.49
N HIS A 77 7.22 7.07 12.08
CA HIS A 77 8.64 7.15 12.41
C HIS A 77 9.01 6.17 13.53
N ASN A 78 10.24 5.64 13.48
CA ASN A 78 10.75 4.67 14.45
C ASN A 78 10.61 5.14 15.91
N LEU A 79 10.84 6.43 16.18
CA LEU A 79 10.72 7.02 17.52
C LEU A 79 9.28 6.98 18.08
N ARG A 80 8.27 6.82 17.21
CA ARG A 80 6.86 6.85 17.58
C ARG A 80 6.22 5.47 17.66
N ILE A 81 6.96 4.38 17.41
CA ILE A 81 6.42 3.01 17.38
C ILE A 81 5.68 2.68 18.69
N LEU A 82 6.28 2.99 19.84
CA LEU A 82 5.69 2.67 21.15
C LEU A 82 4.37 3.40 21.41
N ARG A 83 4.15 4.54 20.77
CA ARG A 83 2.92 5.35 20.88
C ARG A 83 1.94 5.09 19.73
N HIS A 84 2.36 4.36 18.70
CA HIS A 84 1.55 4.10 17.52
C HIS A 84 0.54 2.98 17.77
N GLN A 85 -0.70 3.34 18.05
CA GLN A 85 -1.76 2.37 18.35
C GLN A 85 -2.43 1.79 17.09
N PHE A 86 -2.43 2.56 16.00
CA PHE A 86 -3.28 2.28 14.83
C PHE A 86 -2.94 0.96 14.12
N SER A 87 -1.65 0.64 14.00
CA SER A 87 -1.17 -0.60 13.40
C SER A 87 -0.39 -1.48 14.39
N LYS A 88 -0.65 -1.30 15.69
CA LYS A 88 -0.02 -2.11 16.73
C LYS A 88 -0.43 -3.58 16.52
N GLY A 89 0.55 -4.46 16.48
CA GLY A 89 0.35 -5.90 16.23
C GLY A 89 0.26 -6.29 14.75
N THR A 90 -0.13 -5.39 13.86
CA THR A 90 -0.26 -5.65 12.41
C THR A 90 0.97 -5.22 11.62
N SER A 91 1.59 -4.08 11.95
CA SER A 91 2.87 -3.67 11.35
C SER A 91 4.05 -4.27 12.10
N LYS A 92 5.13 -4.55 11.37
CA LYS A 92 6.41 -5.00 11.92
C LYS A 92 7.53 -4.05 11.50
N ARG A 93 8.65 -4.14 12.22
CA ARG A 93 9.86 -3.40 11.89
C ARG A 93 10.70 -4.24 10.92
N GLY A 94 11.14 -3.63 9.83
CA GLY A 94 12.07 -4.23 8.88
C GLY A 94 13.24 -3.30 8.62
N LYS A 95 14.31 -3.87 8.06
CA LYS A 95 15.55 -3.17 7.73
C LYS A 95 15.66 -3.13 6.21
N GLY A 96 15.69 -1.92 5.65
CA GLY A 96 16.05 -1.70 4.25
C GLY A 96 17.45 -1.13 4.12
N MET A 97 17.87 -0.80 2.88
CA MET A 97 19.17 -0.17 2.62
C MET A 97 19.38 1.11 3.43
N ILE A 98 18.35 1.97 3.49
CA ILE A 98 18.40 3.30 4.13
C ILE A 98 17.98 3.22 5.62
N GLY A 99 18.07 2.03 6.23
CA GLY A 99 17.83 1.83 7.66
C GLY A 99 16.49 1.19 8.01
N TRP A 100 16.12 1.31 9.29
CA TRP A 100 14.94 0.66 9.87
C TRP A 100 13.67 1.44 9.56
N PHE A 101 12.58 0.72 9.32
CA PHE A 101 11.27 1.31 9.19
C PHE A 101 10.23 0.41 9.85
N TYR A 102 9.06 1.00 10.12
CA TYR A 102 7.93 0.32 10.73
C TYR A 102 6.73 0.50 9.82
N GLY A 103 6.14 -0.62 9.40
CA GLY A 103 5.01 -0.59 8.48
C GLY A 103 4.87 -1.88 7.67
N PHE A 104 4.59 -1.69 6.39
CA PHE A 104 4.32 -2.74 5.42
C PHE A 104 5.17 -2.56 4.17
N LYS A 105 5.10 -3.54 3.27
CA LYS A 105 5.60 -3.47 1.90
C LYS A 105 4.45 -3.74 0.94
N LEU A 106 4.37 -2.95 -0.12
CA LEU A 106 3.50 -3.21 -1.27
C LEU A 106 4.37 -3.81 -2.38
N HIS A 107 4.09 -5.05 -2.73
CA HIS A 107 4.68 -5.76 -3.86
C HIS A 107 3.78 -5.56 -5.07
N LEU A 108 4.37 -5.20 -6.21
CA LEU A 108 3.67 -5.02 -7.47
C LEU A 108 4.36 -5.83 -8.56
N ILE A 109 3.54 -6.51 -9.37
CA ILE A 109 3.97 -7.05 -10.66
C ILE A 109 3.26 -6.26 -11.75
N ILE A 110 4.02 -5.63 -12.63
CA ILE A 110 3.51 -4.88 -13.77
C ILE A 110 3.94 -5.52 -15.09
N ASN A 111 3.13 -5.40 -16.13
CA ASN A 111 3.53 -5.78 -17.48
C ASN A 111 4.40 -4.69 -18.13
N ASN A 112 4.95 -4.97 -19.31
CA ASN A 112 5.71 -4.01 -20.13
C ASN A 112 4.90 -2.82 -20.69
N GLN A 113 3.58 -2.78 -20.45
CA GLN A 113 2.67 -1.67 -20.79
C GLN A 113 2.24 -0.90 -19.54
N SER A 114 2.95 -1.07 -18.41
CA SER A 114 2.66 -0.43 -17.13
C SER A 114 1.31 -0.82 -16.49
N GLY A 115 0.66 -1.88 -16.97
CA GLY A 115 -0.53 -2.45 -16.35
C GLY A 115 -0.18 -3.33 -15.15
N ILE A 116 -0.89 -3.14 -14.03
CA ILE A 116 -0.71 -3.95 -12.81
C ILE A 116 -1.30 -5.34 -13.05
N ILE A 117 -0.48 -6.38 -13.00
CA ILE A 117 -0.91 -7.78 -13.13
C ILE A 117 -1.33 -8.34 -11.78
N SER A 118 -0.56 -8.04 -10.74
CA SER A 118 -0.75 -8.60 -9.40
C SER A 118 -0.15 -7.67 -8.35
N ASP A 119 -0.78 -7.62 -7.18
CA ASP A 119 -0.38 -6.81 -6.05
C ASP A 119 -0.50 -7.60 -4.75
N LYS A 120 0.39 -7.32 -3.78
CA LYS A 120 0.34 -7.95 -2.46
C LYS A 120 0.91 -7.04 -1.39
N VAL A 121 0.26 -6.99 -0.23
CA VAL A 121 0.81 -6.31 0.95
C VAL A 121 1.33 -7.32 1.95
N THR A 122 2.54 -7.10 2.43
CA THR A 122 3.14 -7.90 3.50
C THR A 122 3.61 -7.00 4.64
N THR A 123 3.82 -7.58 5.82
CA THR A 123 4.55 -6.89 6.87
C THR A 123 6.00 -6.67 6.45
N ASP A 124 6.60 -5.64 7.01
CA ASP A 124 7.89 -5.18 6.51
C ASP A 124 9.07 -6.16 6.68
N ASN A 125 9.03 -6.97 7.74
CA ASN A 125 10.04 -7.99 8.00
C ASN A 125 9.94 -9.21 7.05
N VAL A 126 8.99 -9.23 6.11
CA VAL A 126 8.85 -10.30 5.13
C VAL A 126 9.89 -10.11 4.02
N ASP A 127 10.59 -11.20 3.70
CA ASP A 127 11.50 -11.30 2.57
C ASP A 127 10.72 -11.11 1.26
N ASP A 128 11.23 -10.24 0.39
CA ASP A 128 10.56 -9.83 -0.84
C ASP A 128 10.33 -10.99 -1.83
N ARG A 129 11.04 -12.10 -1.66
CA ARG A 129 10.89 -13.30 -2.50
C ARG A 129 9.68 -14.15 -2.14
N LYS A 130 9.24 -14.10 -0.88
CA LYS A 130 8.12 -14.94 -0.39
C LYS A 130 6.78 -14.68 -1.10
N PRO A 131 6.34 -13.43 -1.33
CA PRO A 131 5.07 -13.17 -2.00
C PRO A 131 5.12 -13.45 -3.52
N VAL A 132 6.31 -13.49 -4.13
CA VAL A 132 6.46 -13.60 -5.59
C VAL A 132 5.85 -14.89 -6.13
N SER A 133 6.03 -16.03 -5.45
CA SER A 133 5.50 -17.31 -5.92
C SER A 133 3.97 -17.27 -6.09
N GLU A 134 3.26 -16.65 -5.15
CA GLU A 134 1.82 -16.50 -5.21
C GLU A 134 1.38 -15.49 -6.28
N MET A 135 2.12 -14.39 -6.39
CA MET A 135 1.81 -13.32 -7.34
C MET A 135 2.09 -13.71 -8.80
N ALA A 136 3.06 -14.59 -9.03
CA ALA A 136 3.54 -14.98 -10.35
C ALA A 136 2.75 -16.15 -10.99
N ASN A 137 1.77 -16.73 -10.29
CA ASN A 137 1.03 -17.93 -10.75
C ASN A 137 0.42 -17.82 -12.15
N LYS A 138 0.04 -16.62 -12.59
CA LYS A 138 -0.59 -16.38 -13.91
C LYS A 138 0.40 -15.86 -14.96
N LEU A 139 1.67 -15.68 -14.60
CA LEU A 139 2.68 -15.20 -15.52
C LEU A 139 3.19 -16.35 -16.40
N PHE A 140 3.53 -16.00 -17.63
CA PHE A 140 4.25 -16.88 -18.54
C PHE A 140 5.50 -16.14 -19.00
N ARG A 141 6.56 -16.88 -19.36
CA ARG A 141 7.86 -16.33 -19.82
C ARG A 141 8.62 -15.56 -18.73
N CYS A 142 8.93 -14.28 -18.93
CA CYS A 142 9.99 -13.60 -18.19
C CYS A 142 9.46 -12.69 -17.08
N LEU A 143 9.99 -12.86 -15.86
CA LEU A 143 9.80 -11.95 -14.73
C LEU A 143 11.14 -11.31 -14.35
N TYR A 144 11.21 -9.99 -14.42
CA TYR A 144 12.38 -9.19 -14.09
C TYR A 144 12.20 -8.55 -12.72
N GLY A 145 13.27 -8.48 -11.92
CA GLY A 145 13.23 -7.83 -10.62
C GLY A 145 14.62 -7.41 -10.17
N ASN A 146 14.67 -6.59 -9.12
CA ASN A 146 15.92 -6.16 -8.50
C ASN A 146 16.73 -7.35 -7.94
N LYS A 147 18.03 -7.15 -7.69
CA LYS A 147 18.94 -8.20 -7.17
C LYS A 147 18.41 -8.91 -5.90
N GLY A 148 17.62 -8.20 -5.09
CA GLY A 148 16.97 -8.76 -3.89
C GLY A 148 15.96 -9.88 -4.18
N TYR A 149 15.46 -9.97 -5.41
CA TYR A 149 14.53 -11.02 -5.86
C TYR A 149 15.23 -12.26 -6.39
N ILE A 150 16.55 -12.22 -6.60
CA ILE A 150 17.31 -13.38 -7.09
C ILE A 150 17.36 -14.43 -5.97
N SER A 151 16.85 -15.62 -6.25
CA SER A 151 16.89 -16.77 -5.36
C SER A 151 17.43 -17.99 -6.13
N GLY A 152 18.08 -18.92 -5.44
CA GLY A 152 18.53 -20.18 -6.07
C GLY A 152 17.39 -21.01 -6.66
N LEU A 153 16.14 -20.76 -6.24
CA LEU A 153 14.92 -21.43 -6.71
C LEU A 153 14.33 -20.81 -7.99
N LEU A 154 14.76 -19.61 -8.38
CA LEU A 154 14.27 -18.88 -9.57
C LEU A 154 15.27 -18.99 -10.73
N LYS A 155 15.88 -20.16 -10.89
CA LYS A 155 16.60 -20.51 -12.12
C LYS A 155 15.63 -21.26 -13.01
N GLY A 156 15.26 -20.63 -14.13
CA GLY A 156 14.66 -21.33 -15.26
C GLY A 156 15.67 -22.23 -15.95
#